data_AF-A0A7S2LRE0-F1
#
_entry.id   AF-A0A7S2LRE0-F1
#
_cell.length_a   1.000
_cell.length_b   1.000
_cell.length_c   1.000
_cell.angle_alpha   90.00
_cell.angle_beta   90.00
_cell.angle_gamma   90.00
#
_symmetry.space_group_name_H-M   'P 1'
#
loop_
_entity.id
_entity.type
_entity.pdbx_description
1 polymer ?
#
loop_
_entity_poly.entity_id
_entity_poly.type
_entity_poly.pdbx_seq_one_letter_code
_entity_poly.pdbx_strand_id
1 'polypeptide(L)'
;IITDDLVDNVLFMVSVGIGLISGFVALTLAEIDQNLLAGIGYEGSGMAAFFIGFLVGLVISSVLLGVVGSAVNTVIVLFAEAPNEFQHNHAELSQEMRQSWAAAWPDECRGMGDGVYA
;
A
#
# COMPACT_ATOMS: atom_id res chain seq x y z
N ILE A 1 -8.90 11.19 -7.80
CA ILE A 1 -7.71 11.69 -8.52
C ILE A 1 -6.55 11.96 -7.56
N ILE A 2 -6.57 12.99 -6.69
CA ILE A 2 -5.43 13.24 -5.78
C ILE A 2 -5.18 12.06 -4.82
N THR A 3 -6.24 11.45 -4.30
CA THR A 3 -6.15 10.27 -3.42
C THR A 3 -5.73 9.00 -4.17
N ASP A 4 -6.09 8.87 -5.45
CA ASP A 4 -5.74 7.69 -6.26
C ASP A 4 -4.24 7.68 -6.56
N ASP A 5 -3.68 8.84 -6.95
CA ASP A 5 -2.25 9.00 -7.21
C ASP A 5 -1.40 8.82 -5.94
N LEU A 6 -1.92 9.22 -4.77
CA LEU A 6 -1.26 9.00 -3.48
C LEU A 6 -1.23 7.50 -3.13
N VAL A 7 -2.34 6.79 -3.31
CA VAL A 7 -2.42 5.35 -3.03
C VAL A 7 -1.44 4.61 -3.93
N ASP A 8 -1.47 4.82 -5.24
CA ASP A 8 -0.57 4.11 -6.18
C ASP A 8 0.92 4.36 -5.86
N ASN A 9 1.31 5.59 -5.53
CA ASN A 9 2.69 5.90 -5.16
C ASN A 9 3.12 5.25 -3.83
N VAL A 10 2.25 5.24 -2.82
CA VAL A 10 2.52 4.59 -1.53
C VAL A 10 2.61 3.08 -1.70
N LEU A 11 1.69 2.47 -2.45
CA LEU A 11 1.71 1.05 -2.74
C LEU A 11 2.98 0.66 -3.51
N PHE A 12 3.42 1.48 -4.48
CA PHE A 12 4.69 1.26 -5.16
C PHE A 12 5.87 1.29 -4.18
N MET A 13 5.94 2.29 -3.31
CA MET A 13 7.03 2.42 -2.32
C MET A 13 7.08 1.22 -1.36
N VAL A 14 5.93 0.76 -0.89
CA VAL A 14 5.81 -0.43 -0.01
C VAL A 14 6.18 -1.70 -0.77
N SER A 15 5.76 -1.85 -2.03
CA SER A 15 6.10 -3.01 -2.86
C SER A 15 7.61 -3.15 -3.09
N VAL A 16 8.30 -2.02 -3.30
CA VAL A 16 9.76 -1.98 -3.42
C VAL A 16 10.41 -2.37 -2.09
N GLY A 17 9.90 -1.87 -0.96
CA GLY A 17 10.39 -2.24 0.37
C GLY A 17 10.28 -3.74 0.65
N ILE A 18 9.13 -4.35 0.37
CA ILE A 18 8.92 -5.79 0.55
C ILE A 18 9.79 -6.60 -0.43
N GLY A 19 9.91 -6.14 -1.68
CA GLY A 19 10.82 -6.73 -2.67
C GLY A 19 12.27 -6.75 -2.18
N LEU A 20 12.77 -5.65 -1.61
CA LEU A 20 14.14 -5.56 -1.08
C LEU A 20 14.36 -6.52 0.09
N ILE A 21 13.41 -6.62 1.01
CA ILE A 21 13.50 -7.56 2.15
C ILE A 21 13.48 -9.01 1.65
N SER A 22 12.58 -9.34 0.71
CA SER A 22 12.50 -10.67 0.08
C SER A 22 13.80 -11.03 -0.66
N GLY A 23 14.36 -10.09 -1.42
CA GLY A 23 15.67 -10.26 -2.07
C GLY A 23 16.79 -10.51 -1.07
N PHE A 24 16.80 -9.78 0.06
CA PHE A 24 17.80 -9.99 1.11
C PHE A 24 17.67 -11.37 1.76
N VAL A 25 16.45 -11.86 2.00
CA VAL A 25 16.21 -13.23 2.50
C VAL A 25 16.66 -14.28 1.46
N ALA A 26 16.43 -14.03 0.17
CA ALA A 26 16.91 -14.92 -0.88
C ALA A 26 18.44 -14.97 -0.96
N LEU A 27 19.13 -13.85 -0.72
CA LEU A 27 20.58 -13.80 -0.60
C LEU A 27 21.10 -14.61 0.59
N THR A 28 20.50 -14.47 1.77
CA THR A 28 20.96 -15.22 2.95
C THR A 28 20.73 -16.71 2.80
N LEU A 29 19.62 -17.13 2.17
CA LEU A 29 19.36 -18.54 1.85
C LEU A 29 20.36 -19.09 0.82
N ALA A 30 20.72 -18.29 -0.18
CA ALA A 30 21.70 -18.64 -1.20
C ALA A 30 23.10 -18.94 -0.62
N GLU A 31 23.52 -18.20 0.40
CA GLU A 31 24.81 -18.38 1.07
C GLU A 31 24.80 -19.60 2.02
N ILE A 32 23.65 -19.96 2.59
CA ILE A 32 23.52 -21.10 3.52
C ILE A 32 23.45 -22.43 2.78
N ASP A 33 22.75 -22.50 1.64
CA ASP A 33 22.58 -23.73 0.87
C ASP A 33 22.97 -23.55 -0.61
N GLN A 34 24.25 -23.76 -0.89
CA GLN A 34 24.81 -23.68 -2.24
C GLN A 34 24.22 -24.75 -3.19
N ASN A 35 23.66 -25.86 -2.65
CA ASN A 35 23.03 -26.89 -3.47
C ASN A 35 21.66 -26.45 -4.02
N LEU A 36 20.98 -25.55 -3.30
CA LEU A 36 19.68 -25.04 -3.70
C LEU A 36 19.76 -24.19 -4.98
N LEU A 37 20.88 -23.48 -5.18
CA LEU A 37 21.19 -22.75 -6.42
C LEU A 37 21.88 -23.61 -7.48
N ALA A 38 22.72 -24.56 -7.08
CA ALA A 38 23.33 -25.51 -8.02
C ALA A 38 22.27 -26.36 -8.75
N GLY A 39 21.17 -26.71 -8.07
CA GLY A 39 20.04 -27.44 -8.66
C GLY A 39 19.26 -26.68 -9.76
N ILE A 40 19.41 -25.35 -9.82
CA ILE A 40 18.83 -24.47 -10.85
C ILE A 40 19.86 -24.02 -11.90
N GLY A 41 21.07 -24.59 -11.88
CA GLY A 41 22.06 -24.43 -12.95
C GLY A 41 22.83 -23.10 -12.94
N TYR A 42 22.77 -22.34 -11.84
CA TYR A 42 23.49 -21.06 -11.70
C TYR A 42 24.79 -21.26 -10.90
N GLU A 43 25.89 -21.53 -11.62
CA GLU A 43 27.26 -21.45 -11.09
C GLU A 43 27.71 -19.99 -11.00
N GLY A 44 27.17 -19.25 -10.04
CA GLY A 44 27.79 -18.02 -9.60
C GLY A 44 26.94 -16.77 -9.66
N SER A 45 27.29 -15.89 -8.72
CA SER A 45 26.68 -14.61 -8.35
C SER A 45 25.40 -14.76 -7.53
N GLY A 46 25.53 -14.68 -6.19
CA GLY A 46 24.39 -14.47 -5.28
C GLY A 46 23.49 -13.30 -5.70
N MET A 47 24.01 -12.36 -6.51
CA MET A 47 23.24 -11.33 -7.20
C MET A 47 22.05 -11.89 -8.01
N ALA A 48 22.18 -13.03 -8.69
CA ALA A 48 21.07 -13.64 -9.43
C ALA A 48 19.96 -14.11 -8.47
N ALA A 49 20.31 -14.69 -7.32
CA ALA A 49 19.36 -15.09 -6.29
C ALA A 49 18.65 -13.88 -5.66
N PHE A 50 19.37 -12.78 -5.46
CA PHE A 50 18.78 -11.50 -5.05
C PHE A 50 17.72 -11.03 -6.04
N PHE A 51 18.06 -10.97 -7.33
CA PHE A 51 17.12 -10.48 -8.36
C PHE A 51 15.90 -11.38 -8.48
N ILE A 52 16.06 -12.70 -8.44
CA ILE A 52 14.92 -13.64 -8.50
C ILE A 52 14.03 -13.46 -7.26
N GLY A 53 14.62 -13.44 -6.06
CA GLY A 53 13.88 -13.24 -4.80
C GLY A 53 13.20 -11.87 -4.70
N PHE A 54 13.85 -10.83 -5.24
CA PHE A 54 13.31 -9.49 -5.35
C PHE A 54 12.12 -9.44 -6.30
N LEU A 55 12.24 -10.04 -7.49
CA LEU A 55 11.20 -10.00 -8.52
C LEU A 55 9.97 -10.81 -8.08
N VAL A 56 10.18 -11.98 -7.48
CA VAL A 56 9.10 -12.79 -6.89
C VAL A 56 8.41 -12.01 -5.75
N GLY A 57 9.18 -11.42 -4.84
CA GLY A 57 8.65 -10.61 -3.73
C GLY A 57 7.87 -9.39 -4.21
N LEU A 58 8.36 -8.72 -5.27
CA LEU A 58 7.71 -7.56 -5.89
C LEU A 58 6.38 -7.97 -6.54
N VAL A 59 6.37 -9.05 -7.33
CA VAL A 59 5.13 -9.52 -7.98
C VAL A 59 4.08 -9.89 -6.95
N ILE A 60 4.43 -10.67 -5.93
CA ILE A 60 3.48 -11.05 -4.87
C ILE A 60 2.95 -9.82 -4.14
N SER A 61 3.83 -8.88 -3.78
CA SER A 61 3.44 -7.65 -3.09
C SER A 61 2.56 -6.77 -3.97
N SER A 62 2.84 -6.66 -5.26
CA SER A 62 2.03 -5.87 -6.20
C SER A 62 0.59 -6.37 -6.31
N VAL A 63 0.40 -7.70 -6.31
CA VAL A 63 -0.93 -8.31 -6.33
C VAL A 63 -1.68 -8.01 -5.04
N LEU A 64 -1.05 -8.20 -3.88
CA LEU A 64 -1.66 -7.93 -2.57
C LEU A 64 -2.03 -6.45 -2.40
N LEU A 65 -1.12 -5.56 -2.77
CA LEU A 65 -1.31 -4.11 -2.67
C LEU A 65 -2.35 -3.60 -3.67
N GLY A 66 -2.47 -4.22 -4.85
CA GLY A 66 -3.56 -3.93 -5.80
C GLY A 66 -4.95 -4.22 -5.21
N VAL A 67 -5.10 -5.30 -4.43
CA VAL A 67 -6.36 -5.59 -3.71
C VAL A 67 -6.65 -4.50 -2.67
N VAL A 68 -5.62 -4.06 -1.93
CA VAL A 68 -5.77 -2.96 -0.95
C VAL A 68 -6.20 -1.67 -1.63
N GLY A 69 -5.57 -1.29 -2.76
CA GLY A 69 -5.95 -0.10 -3.52
C GLY A 69 -7.41 -0.13 -3.98
N SER A 70 -7.86 -1.26 -4.52
CA SER A 70 -9.26 -1.44 -4.93
C SER A 70 -10.24 -1.35 -3.74
N ALA A 71 -9.87 -1.89 -2.58
CA ALA A 71 -10.69 -1.83 -1.39
C ALA A 71 -10.82 -0.38 -0.89
N VAL A 72 -9.70 0.36 -0.82
CA VAL A 72 -9.70 1.77 -0.38
C VAL A 72 -10.60 2.63 -1.27
N ASN A 73 -10.49 2.50 -2.60
CA ASN A 73 -11.35 3.24 -3.52
C ASN A 73 -12.85 2.93 -3.28
N THR A 74 -13.18 1.66 -3.05
CA THR A 74 -14.56 1.26 -2.74
C THR A 74 -15.07 1.92 -1.47
N VAL A 75 -14.27 1.95 -0.39
CA VAL A 75 -14.67 2.58 0.87
C VAL A 75 -14.85 4.10 0.69
N ILE A 76 -13.98 4.77 -0.07
CA ILE A 76 -14.11 6.21 -0.36
C ILE A 76 -15.42 6.49 -1.11
N VAL A 77 -15.75 5.68 -2.13
CA VAL A 77 -16.99 5.85 -2.90
C VAL A 77 -18.21 5.61 -2.01
N LEU A 78 -18.22 4.55 -1.19
CA LEU A 78 -19.33 4.28 -0.26
C LEU A 78 -19.52 5.41 0.76
N PHE A 79 -18.41 5.98 1.26
CA PHE A 79 -18.46 7.15 2.13
C PHE A 79 -19.05 8.38 1.43
N ALA A 80 -18.74 8.59 0.16
CA ALA A 80 -19.28 9.69 -0.63
C ALA A 80 -20.76 9.52 -1.00
N GLU A 81 -21.21 8.29 -1.26
CA GLU A 81 -22.58 8.01 -1.72
C GLU A 81 -23.63 8.05 -0.59
N ALA A 82 -23.31 7.52 0.60
CA ALA A 82 -24.24 7.48 1.72
C ALA A 82 -23.57 7.71 3.10
N PRO A 83 -23.07 8.93 3.39
CA PRO A 83 -22.32 9.21 4.62
C PRO A 83 -23.15 9.06 5.90
N ASN A 84 -24.48 9.10 5.80
CA ASN A 84 -25.40 9.01 6.93
C ASN A 84 -25.70 7.55 7.32
N GLU A 85 -25.87 6.66 6.34
CA GLU A 85 -26.03 5.21 6.58
C GLU A 85 -24.70 4.59 7.05
N PHE A 86 -23.57 5.07 6.51
CA PHE A 86 -22.24 4.67 6.96
C PHE A 86 -21.96 5.08 8.41
N GLN A 87 -22.44 6.25 8.84
CA GLN A 87 -22.39 6.67 10.25
C GLN A 87 -23.24 5.80 11.17
N HIS A 88 -24.39 5.33 10.70
CA HIS A 88 -25.28 4.49 11.51
C HIS A 88 -24.71 3.08 11.73
N ASN A 89 -24.13 2.47 10.69
CA ASN A 89 -23.59 1.11 10.78
C ASN A 89 -22.11 1.06 11.22
N HIS A 90 -21.32 2.10 10.90
CA HIS A 90 -19.88 2.18 11.15
C HIS A 90 -19.46 3.56 11.68
N ALA A 91 -20.03 3.94 12.83
CA ALA A 91 -19.82 5.25 13.45
C ALA A 91 -18.34 5.59 13.70
N GLU A 92 -17.55 4.63 14.21
CA GLU A 92 -16.13 4.81 14.54
C GLU A 92 -15.29 5.10 13.28
N LEU A 93 -15.45 4.29 12.23
CA LEU A 93 -14.73 4.46 10.96
C LEU A 93 -15.11 5.79 10.27
N SER A 94 -16.38 6.19 10.36
CA SER A 94 -16.85 7.47 9.83
C SER A 94 -16.26 8.68 10.57
N GLN A 95 -15.98 8.56 11.87
CA GLN A 95 -15.34 9.62 12.64
C GLN A 95 -13.86 9.70 12.32
N GLU A 96 -13.18 8.56 12.23
CA GLU A 96 -11.76 8.48 11.87
C GLU A 96 -11.50 9.08 10.47
N MET A 97 -12.34 8.76 9.48
CA MET A 97 -12.24 9.34 8.14
C MET A 97 -12.41 10.86 8.15
N ARG A 98 -13.37 11.40 8.92
CA ARG A 98 -13.59 12.85 9.04
C ARG A 98 -12.45 13.55 9.79
N GLN A 99 -11.91 12.93 10.83
CA GLN A 99 -10.75 13.46 11.55
C GLN A 99 -9.51 13.47 10.66
N SER A 100 -9.28 12.41 9.90
CA SER A 100 -8.18 12.30 8.94
C SER A 100 -8.29 13.35 7.83
N TRP A 101 -9.50 13.56 7.30
CA TRP A 101 -9.79 14.61 6.33
C TRP A 101 -9.49 16.01 6.90
N ALA A 102 -9.97 16.30 8.11
CA ALA A 102 -9.71 17.57 8.78
C ALA A 102 -8.21 17.80 9.11
N ALA A 103 -7.45 16.73 9.36
CA ALA A 103 -6.01 16.80 9.58
C ALA A 103 -5.22 17.03 8.28
N ALA A 104 -5.68 16.47 7.16
CA ALA A 104 -5.05 16.63 5.86
C ALA A 104 -5.35 17.99 5.20
N TRP A 105 -6.56 18.53 5.38
CA TRP A 105 -6.99 19.83 4.85
C TRP A 105 -7.55 20.77 5.94
N PRO A 106 -6.70 21.23 6.87
CA PRO A 106 -7.15 22.05 7.99
C PRO A 106 -7.73 23.41 7.53
N ASP A 107 -7.22 23.98 6.45
CA ASP A 107 -7.63 25.32 5.98
C ASP A 107 -9.04 25.32 5.36
N GLU A 108 -9.42 24.26 4.63
CA GLU A 108 -10.76 24.10 4.05
C GLU A 108 -11.81 23.79 5.14
N CYS A 109 -11.45 22.97 6.13
CA CYS A 109 -12.31 22.72 7.28
C CYS A 109 -12.47 23.97 8.18
N ARG A 110 -11.44 24.82 8.26
CA ARG A 110 -11.51 26.08 9.00
C ARG A 110 -12.35 27.14 8.26
N GLY A 111 -12.32 27.14 6.92
CA GLY A 111 -13.15 28.02 6.08
C GLY A 111 -14.67 27.80 6.23
N MET A 112 -15.12 26.58 6.51
CA MET A 112 -16.55 26.31 6.82
C MET A 112 -17.03 26.92 8.14
N GLY A 113 -16.12 27.26 9.06
CA GLY A 113 -16.46 27.93 10.32
C GLY A 113 -16.62 29.45 10.18
N ASP A 114 -15.90 30.05 9.22
CA ASP A 114 -15.71 31.51 9.17
C ASP A 114 -16.32 32.19 7.91
N GLY A 115 -16.97 31.47 6.99
CA GLY A 115 -17.57 32.11 5.82
C GLY A 115 -18.59 31.29 5.04
N VAL A 116 -19.79 31.87 4.92
CA VAL A 116 -20.83 31.60 3.89
C VAL A 116 -21.85 30.49 4.22
N TYR A 117 -22.59 30.67 5.32
CA TYR A 117 -24.05 30.48 5.35
C TYR A 117 -24.68 31.65 6.13
N ALA A 118 -24.80 32.79 5.45
CA ALA A 118 -25.66 33.91 5.81
C ALA A 118 -26.55 34.24 4.60
#